data_AF-A0A4Y2B1F5-F1
#
_entry.id   AF-A0A4Y2B1F5-F1
#
_cell.length_a   1.000
_cell.length_b   1.000
_cell.length_c   1.000
_cell.angle_alpha   90.00
_cell.angle_beta   90.00
_cell.angle_gamma   90.00
#
_symmetry.space_group_name_H-M   'P 1'
#
loop_
_entity.id
_entity.type
_entity.pdbx_description
1 polymer ?
#
loop_
_entity_poly.entity_id
_entity_poly.type
_entity_poly.pdbx_seq_one_letter_code
_entity_poly.pdbx_strand_id
1 'polypeptide(L)'
;MKRKKLLDGTSAVGLEKPISANESMYVATVQGDSPYVKLLLKFSDITKPSQPKPAFHVKHNTEHHIETRGPPVFSKARILDPEKLQAAKREFQYMVSQGWCRPSKSAWARSLHMVPKKDDWRPCGDYRRLNNQTIPHRFPIPHVHDFAHNHFNKKIFQLLILSERTIRYPLQLLMFQRQQ
;
A
#
# COMPACT_ATOMS: atom_id res chain seq x y z
N MET A 1 -22.29 -14.85 -21.75
CA MET A 1 -22.16 -13.49 -21.17
C MET A 1 -23.17 -13.33 -20.03
N LYS A 2 -22.76 -13.48 -18.77
CA LYS A 2 -23.64 -13.27 -17.60
C LYS A 2 -23.71 -11.78 -17.28
N ARG A 3 -24.91 -11.20 -17.31
CA ARG A 3 -25.17 -9.79 -16.97
C ARG A 3 -24.79 -9.55 -15.51
N LYS A 4 -23.70 -8.82 -15.25
CA LYS A 4 -23.29 -8.38 -13.91
C LYS A 4 -24.25 -7.29 -13.43
N LYS A 5 -25.40 -7.68 -12.87
CA LYS A 5 -26.31 -6.78 -12.16
C LYS A 5 -26.05 -6.92 -10.66
N LEU A 6 -25.86 -5.81 -9.96
CA LEU A 6 -25.85 -5.76 -8.51
C LEU A 6 -27.31 -5.66 -8.05
N LEU A 7 -27.77 -6.63 -7.27
CA LEU A 7 -29.12 -6.69 -6.72
C LEU A 7 -29.04 -6.47 -5.22
N ASP A 8 -29.91 -5.61 -4.69
CA ASP A 8 -30.11 -5.49 -3.26
C ASP A 8 -30.95 -6.69 -2.77
N GLY A 9 -30.42 -7.44 -1.80
CA GLY A 9 -31.02 -8.69 -1.31
C GLY A 9 -32.28 -8.50 -0.47
N THR A 10 -32.61 -7.26 -0.08
CA THR A 10 -33.79 -6.96 0.75
C THR A 10 -34.91 -6.27 -0.01
N SER A 11 -34.59 -5.53 -1.07
CA SER A 11 -35.56 -4.71 -1.82
C SER A 11 -35.75 -5.14 -3.28
N ALA A 12 -34.95 -6.09 -3.78
CA ALA A 12 -34.99 -6.60 -5.17
C ALA A 12 -34.86 -5.52 -6.26
N VAL A 13 -34.45 -4.31 -5.91
CA VAL A 13 -34.17 -3.23 -6.86
C VAL A 13 -32.75 -3.41 -7.41
N GLY A 14 -32.62 -3.39 -8.73
CA GLY A 14 -31.35 -3.50 -9.44
C GLY A 14 -31.04 -2.25 -10.27
N LEU A 15 -29.76 -1.92 -10.41
CA LEU A 15 -29.32 -0.87 -11.35
C LEU A 15 -29.64 -1.28 -12.80
N GLU A 16 -30.35 -0.42 -13.54
CA GLU A 16 -30.75 -0.69 -14.92
C GLU A 16 -29.62 -0.55 -15.94
N LYS A 17 -28.53 0.14 -15.58
CA LYS A 17 -27.41 0.41 -16.50
C LYS A 17 -26.31 -0.65 -16.42
N PRO A 18 -25.74 -1.09 -17.56
CA PRO A 18 -24.62 -2.03 -17.57
C PRO A 18 -23.37 -1.38 -16.95
N ILE A 19 -22.70 -2.13 -16.07
CA ILE A 19 -21.41 -1.74 -15.49
C ILE A 19 -20.36 -1.81 -16.59
N SER A 20 -19.90 -0.66 -17.08
CA SER A 20 -18.72 -0.58 -17.94
C SER A 20 -17.46 -0.67 -17.07
N ALA A 21 -16.63 -1.67 -17.30
CA ALA A 21 -15.32 -1.78 -16.68
C ALA A 21 -14.30 -1.15 -17.62
N ASN A 22 -13.80 0.05 -17.28
CA ASN A 22 -12.56 0.54 -17.86
C ASN A 22 -11.39 -0.15 -17.16
N GLU A 23 -10.39 -0.63 -17.91
CA GLU A 23 -9.15 -1.26 -17.43
C GLU A 23 -8.17 -0.27 -16.76
N SER A 24 -8.70 0.75 -16.13
CA SER A 24 -7.94 1.71 -15.36
C SER A 24 -8.40 1.64 -13.92
N MET A 25 -7.45 1.49 -12.99
CA MET A 25 -7.68 1.43 -11.54
C MET A 25 -8.14 2.80 -10.99
N TYR A 26 -9.26 3.30 -11.49
CA TYR A 26 -9.95 4.48 -11.01
C TYR A 26 -11.40 4.05 -10.82
N VAL A 27 -11.86 4.13 -9.58
CA VAL A 27 -13.28 4.05 -9.27
C VAL A 27 -14.01 5.05 -10.16
N ALA A 28 -14.96 4.56 -10.96
CA ALA A 28 -15.78 5.38 -11.85
C ALA A 28 -16.41 6.52 -11.05
N THR A 29 -16.17 7.76 -11.46
CA THR A 29 -16.84 8.92 -10.88
C THR A 29 -17.53 9.68 -12.00
N VAL A 30 -18.87 9.60 -11.95
CA VAL A 30 -19.86 10.54 -12.48
C VAL A 30 -19.52 11.15 -13.86
N GLN A 31 -20.09 10.59 -14.93
CA GLN A 31 -20.22 11.31 -16.20
C GLN A 31 -21.11 12.56 -15.97
N GLY A 32 -20.58 13.76 -16.23
CA GLY A 32 -21.35 15.02 -16.32
C GLY A 32 -20.93 16.15 -15.35
N ASP A 33 -21.62 17.29 -15.48
CA ASP A 33 -21.44 18.56 -14.73
C ASP A 33 -21.85 18.50 -13.24
N SER A 34 -21.65 17.36 -12.59
CA SER A 34 -22.03 17.22 -11.18
C SER A 34 -21.14 18.10 -10.27
N PRO A 35 -21.67 18.61 -9.14
CA PRO A 35 -20.89 19.37 -8.17
C PRO A 35 -19.70 18.57 -7.61
N TYR A 36 -19.77 17.23 -7.60
CA TYR A 36 -18.69 16.35 -7.14
C TYR A 36 -17.48 16.33 -8.08
N VAL A 37 -17.68 16.49 -9.39
CA VAL A 37 -16.58 16.59 -10.35
C VAL A 37 -15.78 17.86 -10.11
N LYS A 38 -16.45 18.99 -9.85
CA LYS A 38 -15.79 20.26 -9.46
C LYS A 38 -14.96 20.10 -8.18
N LEU A 39 -15.47 19.34 -7.21
CA LEU A 39 -14.75 19.04 -5.97
C LEU A 39 -13.50 18.17 -6.20
N LEU A 40 -13.60 17.12 -7.02
CA LEU A 40 -12.45 16.28 -7.36
C LEU A 40 -11.37 17.05 -8.13
N LEU A 41 -11.78 17.94 -9.04
CA LEU A 41 -10.86 18.82 -9.78
C LEU A 41 -10.11 19.78 -8.85
N LYS A 42 -10.77 20.28 -7.79
CA LYS A 42 -10.12 21.12 -6.76
C LYS A 42 -8.98 20.39 -6.03
N PHE A 43 -9.06 19.06 -5.90
CA PHE A 43 -8.07 18.22 -5.21
C PHE A 43 -7.35 17.28 -6.19
N SER A 44 -6.97 17.81 -7.36
CA SER A 44 -6.31 17.03 -8.41
C SER A 44 -4.95 16.45 -8.00
N ASP A 45 -4.29 17.07 -7.01
CA ASP A 45 -3.01 16.69 -6.42
C ASP A 45 -3.06 15.37 -5.64
N ILE A 46 -4.18 15.05 -5.00
CA ILE A 46 -4.37 13.81 -4.23
C ILE A 46 -5.22 12.75 -4.94
N THR A 47 -5.98 13.14 -5.96
CA THR A 47 -6.90 12.24 -6.69
C THR A 47 -6.28 11.62 -7.95
N LYS A 48 -5.16 12.14 -8.45
CA LYS A 48 -4.43 11.59 -9.61
C LYS A 48 -3.19 10.81 -9.17
N PRO A 49 -3.20 9.47 -9.23
CA PRO A 49 -2.06 8.65 -8.78
C PRO A 49 -0.90 8.63 -9.78
N SER A 50 -1.10 9.06 -11.03
CA SER A 50 -0.10 9.01 -12.10
C SER A 50 0.87 10.19 -12.14
N GLN A 51 0.69 11.21 -11.29
CA GLN A 51 1.63 12.31 -11.25
C GLN A 51 2.92 11.86 -10.54
N PRO A 52 4.12 12.04 -11.14
CA PRO A 52 5.37 11.84 -10.44
C PRO A 52 5.40 12.83 -9.29
N LYS A 53 5.14 12.35 -8.09
CA LYS A 53 5.14 13.19 -6.90
C LYS A 53 6.60 13.36 -6.51
N PRO A 54 7.14 14.60 -6.45
CA PRO A 54 8.41 14.82 -5.79
C PRO A 54 8.31 14.25 -4.38
N ALA A 55 9.44 13.82 -3.80
CA ALA A 55 9.50 13.35 -2.42
C ALA A 55 8.89 14.42 -1.49
N PHE A 56 7.59 14.30 -1.21
CA PHE A 56 6.88 15.32 -0.47
C PHE A 56 7.43 15.29 0.95
N HIS A 57 7.89 16.43 1.42
CA HIS A 57 8.03 16.67 2.85
C HIS A 57 6.66 16.40 3.47
N VAL A 58 6.60 15.33 4.25
CA VAL A 58 5.44 14.97 5.04
C VAL A 58 5.10 16.20 5.90
N LYS A 59 3.91 16.78 5.71
CA LYS A 59 3.52 18.02 6.39
C LYS A 59 3.35 17.86 7.91
N HIS A 60 3.37 16.62 8.40
CA HIS A 60 3.27 16.28 9.81
C HIS A 60 4.59 15.72 10.34
N ASN A 61 4.85 15.92 11.63
CA ASN A 61 6.04 15.40 12.31
C ASN A 61 5.83 13.98 12.88
N THR A 62 4.79 13.25 12.45
CA THR A 62 4.55 11.87 12.89
C THR A 62 5.56 10.92 12.28
N GLU A 63 6.37 10.31 13.14
CA GLU A 63 7.36 9.29 12.79
C GLU A 63 6.98 7.93 13.37
N HIS A 64 7.32 6.86 12.64
CA HIS A 64 7.10 5.49 13.09
C HIS A 64 8.31 4.99 13.86
N HIS A 65 8.16 4.85 15.17
CA HIS A 65 9.18 4.31 16.05
C HIS A 65 8.97 2.81 16.25
N ILE A 66 10.04 2.04 16.05
CA ILE A 66 10.04 0.59 16.29
C ILE A 66 10.83 0.33 17.58
N GLU A 67 10.11 0.12 18.66
CA GLU A 67 10.71 -0.28 19.93
C GLU A 67 11.15 -1.75 19.87
N THR A 68 12.40 -2.02 20.23
CA THR A 68 12.99 -3.37 20.21
C THR A 68 13.52 -3.75 21.58
N ARG A 69 13.54 -5.07 21.86
CA ARG A 69 14.10 -5.67 23.06
C ARG A 69 15.34 -6.49 22.70
N GLY A 70 16.43 -6.27 23.42
CA GLY A 70 17.66 -7.03 23.25
C GLY A 70 18.52 -6.59 22.06
N PRO A 71 19.56 -7.38 21.73
CA PRO A 71 20.55 -6.99 20.73
C PRO A 71 20.02 -7.17 19.28
N PRO A 72 20.63 -6.46 18.30
CA PRO A 72 20.29 -6.60 16.89
C PRO A 72 20.29 -8.03 16.36
N VAL A 73 19.28 -8.39 15.58
CA VAL A 73 19.26 -9.66 14.84
C VAL A 73 19.76 -9.51 13.41
N PHE A 74 20.62 -10.43 13.03
CA PHE A 74 21.20 -10.53 11.72
C PHE A 74 20.84 -11.85 11.04
N SER A 75 20.49 -11.79 9.75
CA SER A 75 20.26 -12.96 8.89
C SER A 75 21.02 -12.83 7.58
N LYS A 76 21.73 -13.89 7.20
CA LYS A 76 22.48 -13.97 5.94
C LYS A 76 21.57 -13.75 4.73
N ALA A 77 22.09 -13.09 3.71
CA ALA A 77 21.43 -12.97 2.42
C ALA A 77 21.17 -14.36 1.81
N ARG A 78 20.00 -14.55 1.22
CA ARG A 78 19.68 -15.78 0.49
C ARG A 78 20.31 -15.71 -0.89
N ILE A 79 20.78 -16.86 -1.36
CA ILE A 79 21.16 -17.04 -2.75
C ILE A 79 19.88 -17.00 -3.58
N LEU A 80 19.88 -16.19 -4.63
CA LEU A 80 18.75 -16.02 -5.54
C LEU A 80 19.16 -16.49 -6.93
N ASP A 81 18.22 -17.08 -7.65
CA ASP A 81 18.37 -17.38 -9.07
C ASP A 81 18.60 -16.07 -9.87
N PRO A 82 19.28 -16.12 -11.03
CA PRO A 82 19.63 -14.93 -11.79
C PRO A 82 18.43 -14.02 -12.12
N GLU A 83 17.29 -14.60 -12.52
CA GLU A 83 16.06 -13.87 -12.82
C GLU A 83 15.51 -13.12 -11.60
N LYS A 84 15.41 -13.82 -10.46
CA LYS A 84 14.97 -13.28 -9.18
C LYS A 84 15.89 -12.18 -8.68
N LEU A 85 17.20 -12.35 -8.85
CA LEU A 85 18.21 -11.36 -8.49
C LEU A 85 18.08 -10.10 -9.35
N GLN A 86 17.86 -10.23 -10.65
CA GLN A 86 17.65 -9.11 -11.56
C GLN A 86 16.38 -8.33 -11.20
N ALA A 87 15.28 -9.02 -10.96
CA ALA A 87 14.02 -8.40 -10.52
C ALA A 87 14.19 -7.66 -9.18
N ALA A 88 14.87 -8.28 -8.20
CA ALA A 88 15.16 -7.65 -6.92
C ALA A 88 15.99 -6.37 -7.08
N LYS A 89 17.07 -6.41 -7.87
CA LYS A 89 17.93 -5.24 -8.13
C LYS A 89 17.16 -4.09 -8.76
N ARG A 90 16.34 -4.38 -9.77
CA ARG A 90 15.49 -3.39 -10.45
C ARG A 90 14.54 -2.70 -9.46
N GLU A 91 13.86 -3.49 -8.63
CA GLU A 91 12.91 -2.94 -7.66
C GLU A 91 13.62 -2.10 -6.58
N PHE A 92 14.76 -2.55 -6.05
CA PHE A 92 15.50 -1.75 -5.07
C PHE A 92 16.06 -0.45 -5.65
N GLN A 93 16.54 -0.48 -6.90
CA GLN A 93 16.96 0.75 -7.61
C GLN A 93 15.80 1.72 -7.76
N TYR A 94 14.61 1.22 -8.12
CA TYR A 94 13.39 2.03 -8.16
C TYR A 94 13.08 2.63 -6.78
N MET A 95 13.04 1.83 -5.72
CA MET A 95 12.78 2.32 -4.36
C MET A 95 13.80 3.37 -3.88
N VAL A 96 15.09 3.22 -4.22
CA VAL A 96 16.12 4.22 -3.91
C VAL A 96 15.89 5.49 -4.72
N SER A 97 15.55 5.39 -6.02
CA SER A 97 15.25 6.55 -6.87
C SER A 97 14.02 7.34 -6.39
N GLN A 98 13.04 6.65 -5.79
CA GLN A 98 11.86 7.26 -5.18
C GLN A 98 12.12 7.82 -3.76
N GLY A 99 13.31 7.59 -3.19
CA GLY A 99 13.65 7.99 -1.83
C GLY A 99 12.95 7.17 -0.73
N TRP A 100 12.36 6.02 -1.07
CA TRP A 100 11.68 5.15 -0.10
C TRP A 100 12.66 4.32 0.74
N CYS A 101 13.86 4.07 0.21
CA CYS A 101 14.92 3.37 0.94
C CYS A 101 16.29 3.94 0.61
N ARG A 102 17.28 3.57 1.41
CA ARG A 102 18.68 3.96 1.23
C ARG A 102 19.63 2.84 1.67
N PRO A 103 20.84 2.76 1.11
CA PRO A 103 21.88 1.91 1.65
C PRO A 103 22.15 2.23 3.12
N SER A 104 22.39 1.20 3.93
CA SER A 104 22.68 1.32 5.36
C SER A 104 23.82 0.39 5.75
N LYS A 105 24.49 0.69 6.88
CA LYS A 105 25.50 -0.15 7.52
C LYS A 105 24.98 -0.65 8.87
N SER A 106 23.71 -1.06 8.90
CA SER A 106 23.06 -1.43 10.16
C SER A 106 23.55 -2.78 10.70
N ALA A 107 23.59 -2.90 12.03
CA ALA A 107 23.82 -4.17 12.70
C ALA A 107 22.66 -5.16 12.54
N TRP A 108 21.46 -4.69 12.17
CA TRP A 108 20.36 -5.59 11.84
C TRP A 108 20.31 -5.89 10.35
N ALA A 109 20.00 -7.15 10.03
CA ALA A 109 19.62 -7.49 8.68
C ALA A 109 18.67 -8.69 8.65
N ARG A 110 17.95 -8.76 7.54
CA ARG A 110 16.95 -9.80 7.28
C ARG A 110 17.17 -10.38 5.89
N SER A 111 16.83 -11.65 5.72
CA SER A 111 16.89 -12.29 4.42
C SER A 111 15.78 -11.78 3.50
N LEU A 112 16.08 -11.66 2.21
CA LEU A 112 15.10 -11.38 1.17
C LEU A 112 14.46 -12.67 0.65
N HIS A 113 13.15 -12.64 0.45
CA HIS A 113 12.39 -13.68 -0.26
C HIS A 113 11.73 -13.06 -1.50
N MET A 114 11.70 -13.80 -2.61
CA MET A 114 11.00 -13.36 -3.81
C MET A 114 9.68 -14.11 -3.93
N VAL A 115 8.57 -13.37 -4.04
CA VAL A 115 7.23 -13.92 -4.17
C VAL A 115 6.72 -13.69 -5.59
N PRO A 116 6.18 -14.72 -6.29
CA PRO A 116 5.67 -14.55 -7.64
C PRO A 116 4.48 -13.59 -7.67
N LYS A 117 4.46 -12.72 -8.68
CA LYS A 117 3.37 -11.85 -9.11
C LYS A 117 3.02 -12.26 -10.54
N LYS A 118 1.81 -11.90 -11.00
CA LYS A 118 1.27 -12.27 -12.33
C LYS A 118 2.33 -12.31 -13.46
N ASP A 119 3.16 -11.27 -13.57
CA ASP A 119 4.18 -11.15 -14.62
C ASP A 119 5.56 -10.69 -14.07
N ASP A 120 5.77 -10.77 -12.76
CA ASP A 120 7.00 -10.23 -12.13
C ASP A 120 7.29 -10.91 -10.77
N TRP A 121 8.35 -10.49 -10.10
CA TRP A 121 8.70 -10.90 -8.75
C TRP A 121 8.56 -9.74 -7.76
N ARG A 122 8.06 -10.03 -6.55
CA ARG A 122 8.02 -9.04 -5.46
C ARG A 122 9.08 -9.35 -4.40
N PRO A 123 9.99 -8.42 -4.11
CA PRO A 123 10.89 -8.56 -2.97
C PRO A 123 10.11 -8.43 -1.65
N CYS A 124 10.21 -9.45 -0.80
CA CYS A 124 9.58 -9.52 0.52
C CYS A 124 10.65 -9.89 1.55
N GLY A 125 11.05 -8.98 2.44
CA GLY A 125 12.01 -9.35 3.47
C GLY A 125 11.36 -10.03 4.68
N ASP A 126 12.07 -11.01 5.23
CA ASP A 126 11.62 -11.84 6.34
C ASP A 126 11.77 -11.13 7.70
N TYR A 127 10.68 -10.55 8.20
CA TYR A 127 10.70 -9.82 9.47
C TYR A 127 10.42 -10.67 10.70
N ARG A 128 10.25 -11.99 10.60
CA ARG A 128 9.81 -12.81 11.75
C ARG A 128 10.71 -12.67 12.98
N ARG A 129 12.04 -12.70 12.77
CA ARG A 129 13.02 -12.52 13.86
C ARG A 129 13.01 -11.11 14.45
N LEU A 130 12.84 -10.09 13.60
CA LEU A 130 12.69 -8.71 14.05
C LEU A 130 11.41 -8.56 14.89
N ASN A 131 10.28 -9.04 14.36
CA ASN A 131 8.97 -8.95 15.00
C ASN A 131 8.93 -9.60 16.39
N ASN A 132 9.71 -10.67 16.60
CA ASN A 132 9.84 -11.31 17.92
C ASN A 132 10.58 -10.43 18.94
N GLN A 133 11.45 -9.52 18.49
CA GLN A 133 12.15 -8.56 19.33
C GLN A 133 11.41 -7.22 19.43
N THR A 134 10.45 -6.93 18.55
CA THR A 134 9.69 -5.68 18.61
C THR A 134 8.63 -5.70 19.70
N ILE A 135 8.44 -4.59 20.38
CA ILE A 135 7.31 -4.40 21.31
C ILE A 135 6.04 -4.16 20.47
N PRO A 136 4.99 -4.97 20.63
CA PRO A 136 3.79 -4.82 19.82
C PRO A 136 3.01 -3.57 20.23
N HIS A 137 2.97 -2.58 19.35
CA HIS A 137 2.09 -1.42 19.50
C HIS A 137 0.67 -1.78 19.01
N ARG A 138 -0.25 -2.00 19.95
CA ARG A 138 -1.64 -2.40 19.65
C ARG A 138 -2.53 -1.18 19.56
N PHE A 139 -2.82 -0.74 18.34
CA PHE A 139 -3.88 0.23 18.09
C PHE A 139 -5.21 -0.51 17.91
N PRO A 140 -6.31 -0.10 18.58
CA PRO A 140 -7.60 -0.75 18.43
C PRO A 140 -8.14 -0.51 17.01
N ILE A 141 -8.18 -1.57 16.20
CA ILE A 141 -8.85 -1.54 14.90
C ILE A 141 -10.34 -1.77 15.16
N PRO A 142 -11.24 -0.83 14.80
CA PRO A 142 -12.66 -0.98 15.04
C PRO A 142 -13.24 -2.18 14.29
N HIS A 143 -14.25 -2.82 14.86
CA HIS A 143 -14.89 -3.96 14.21
C HIS A 143 -15.70 -3.50 13.01
N VAL A 144 -15.76 -4.32 11.95
CA VAL A 144 -16.51 -3.97 10.73
C VAL A 144 -18.01 -3.78 10.99
N HIS A 145 -18.56 -4.47 12.00
CA HIS A 145 -19.95 -4.27 12.41
C HIS A 145 -20.19 -2.93 13.10
N ASP A 146 -19.22 -2.40 13.85
CA ASP A 146 -19.31 -1.07 14.47
C ASP A 146 -19.38 0.00 13.36
N PHE A 147 -18.64 -0.21 12.27
CA PHE A 147 -18.74 0.63 11.08
C PHE A 147 -20.15 0.63 10.50
N ALA A 148 -20.80 -0.54 10.34
CA ALA A 148 -22.13 -0.62 9.75
C ALA A 148 -23.21 0.11 10.59
N HIS A 149 -23.17 -0.04 11.91
CA HIS A 149 -24.14 0.62 12.81
C HIS A 149 -24.04 2.15 12.75
N ASN A 150 -22.82 2.69 12.69
CA ASN A 150 -22.56 4.14 12.65
C ASN A 150 -22.99 4.83 11.34
N HIS A 151 -23.51 4.07 10.37
CA HIS A 151 -23.92 4.58 9.06
C HIS A 151 -25.39 4.31 8.74
N PHE A 152 -26.19 3.88 9.72
CA PHE A 152 -27.63 3.73 9.57
C PHE A 152 -28.26 5.05 9.09
N ASN A 153 -29.16 4.96 8.09
CA ASN A 153 -29.82 6.08 7.41
C ASN A 153 -28.93 7.01 6.53
N LYS A 154 -27.65 6.72 6.32
CA LYS A 154 -26.84 7.46 5.34
C LYS A 154 -27.10 6.95 3.92
N LYS A 155 -27.31 7.87 2.98
CA LYS A 155 -27.69 7.56 1.58
C LYS A 155 -26.55 7.69 0.57
N ILE A 156 -25.49 8.42 0.92
CA ILE A 156 -24.35 8.69 0.04
C ILE A 156 -23.08 8.23 0.76
N PHE A 157 -22.27 7.43 0.07
CA PHE A 157 -21.01 6.89 0.56
C PHE A 157 -19.88 7.21 -0.42
N GLN A 158 -18.72 7.56 0.12
CA GLN A 158 -17.49 7.71 -0.65
C GLN A 158 -16.49 6.66 -0.19
N LEU A 159 -15.98 5.87 -1.13
CA LEU A 159 -14.86 4.97 -0.89
C LEU A 159 -13.58 5.63 -1.40
N LEU A 160 -12.63 5.88 -0.50
CA LEU A 160 -11.30 6.35 -0.84
C LEU A 160 -10.30 5.24 -0.55
N ILE A 161 -9.56 4.82 -1.56
CA ILE A 161 -8.50 3.82 -1.43
C ILE A 161 -7.16 4.53 -1.65
N LEU A 162 -6.26 4.39 -0.68
CA LEU A 162 -4.89 4.87 -0.81
C LEU A 162 -4.10 3.90 -1.71
N SER A 163 -3.64 4.38 -2.87
CA SER A 163 -3.06 3.54 -3.93
C SER A 163 -1.62 3.06 -3.68
N GLU A 164 -0.94 3.60 -2.68
CA GLU A 164 0.42 3.20 -2.33
C GLU A 164 0.46 2.78 -0.87
N ARG A 165 0.59 1.48 -0.64
CA ARG A 165 0.76 0.87 0.69
C ARG A 165 2.22 0.86 1.15
N THR A 166 3.07 1.74 0.61
CA THR A 166 4.29 2.10 1.32
C THR A 166 3.86 3.04 2.42
N ILE A 167 3.95 2.57 3.66
CA ILE A 167 3.77 3.39 4.84
C ILE A 167 4.63 4.64 4.65
N ARG A 168 4.00 5.81 4.45
CA ARG A 168 4.66 7.11 4.25
C ARG A 168 5.22 7.68 5.55
N TYR A 169 5.57 6.80 6.49
CA TYR A 169 6.47 7.17 7.55
C TYR A 169 7.87 6.89 7.02
N PRO A 170 8.86 7.76 7.27
CA PRO A 170 10.25 7.44 7.01
C PRO A 170 10.63 6.24 7.89
N LEU A 171 10.32 5.03 7.40
CA LEU A 171 10.96 3.84 7.92
C LEU A 171 12.41 4.04 7.53
N GLN A 172 13.30 4.16 8.52
CA GLN A 172 14.70 3.83 8.30
C GLN A 172 14.70 2.38 7.84
N LEU A 173 14.58 2.16 6.53
CA LEU A 173 14.50 0.83 5.97
C LEU A 173 15.89 0.23 6.18
N LEU A 174 16.00 -0.61 7.22
CA LEU A 174 17.16 -1.44 7.48
C LEU A 174 17.26 -2.48 6.37
N MET A 175 17.84 -2.08 5.25
CA MET A 175 18.35 -3.00 4.25
C MET A 175 19.62 -2.39 3.65
N PHE A 176 20.76 -2.90 4.08
CA PHE A 176 21.82 -3.35 3.17
C PHE A 176 22.83 -4.13 4.02
N GLN A 177 23.02 -5.41 3.71
CA GLN A 177 24.24 -6.09 4.08
C GLN A 177 25.18 -6.08 2.88
N ARG A 178 26.46 -5.81 3.18
CA ARG A 178 27.58 -5.73 2.24
C ARG A 178 27.50 -6.85 1.21
N GLN A 179 27.46 -6.50 -0.07
CA GLN A 179 28.08 -7.35 -1.06
C GLN A 179 29.59 -7.12 -0.92
N GLN A 180 30.32 -8.17 -0.54
CA GLN A 180 31.67 -8.35 -1.07
C GLN A 180 31.53 -8.81 -2.51
#